data_AF-A0A2S5A3U0-F1
#
_entry.id   AF-A0A2S5A3U0-F1
#
_cell.length_a   1.000
_cell.length_b   1.000
_cell.length_c   1.000
_cell.angle_alpha   90.00
_cell.angle_beta   90.00
_cell.angle_gamma   90.00
#
_symmetry.space_group_name_H-M   'P 1'
#
loop_
_entity.id
_entity.type
_entity.pdbx_description
1 polymer ?
#
loop_
_entity_poly.entity_id
_entity_poly.type
_entity_poly.pdbx_seq_one_letter_code
_entity_poly.pdbx_strand_id
1 'polypeptide(L)'
;MNEDRARILKESVAFINRLQLLSAFFEEEIVYKIYLRSQIIHRSFENNTEIDINKLELFHLQFTSSVIELLKKIKKSNEQKIKLIYDEIDLNTALVEKLHNSTSNEADFDEERAEHIKKINLSIQNLYNNLSDYSKDNPFAKNINEFAIRYAKEFFHDITTDVFNQLIHHDSDDVYKNAYATIHKKLLGIQCKYNFKNTFIGGLRSGDEVLEVYKIMGTSKYFVYYGESRLFLLCDIATIQNVDWKNTVSKKVKIIQDMEDRNCLLETQVTITKSYISEDAKQLLTAYYDKIEDVSFLENITNIDVQANILKTMLNTDLM
;
A
#
# COMPACT_ATOMS: atom_id res chain seq x y z
N MET A 1 34.30 -45.09 30.07
CA MET A 1 35.45 -44.41 29.42
C MET A 1 35.33 -44.34 27.88
N ASN A 2 35.30 -45.45 27.12
CA ASN A 2 35.03 -45.39 25.67
C ASN A 2 33.57 -45.08 25.31
N GLU A 3 32.61 -45.57 26.10
CA GLU A 3 31.18 -45.33 25.88
C GLU A 3 30.77 -43.87 26.12
N ASP A 4 31.31 -43.22 27.16
CA ASP A 4 31.03 -41.82 27.49
C ASP A 4 31.54 -40.87 26.39
N ARG A 5 32.73 -41.15 25.86
CA ARG A 5 33.31 -40.38 24.76
C ARG A 5 32.47 -40.52 23.49
N ALA A 6 32.06 -41.73 23.14
CA ALA A 6 31.19 -41.99 22.00
C ALA A 6 29.83 -41.28 22.14
N ARG A 7 29.27 -41.25 23.35
CA ARG A 7 28.03 -40.50 23.65
C ARG A 7 28.20 -39.01 23.41
N ILE A 8 29.24 -38.38 23.98
CA ILE A 8 29.47 -36.93 23.85
C ILE A 8 29.74 -36.52 22.39
N LEU A 9 30.53 -37.31 21.64
CA LEU A 9 30.75 -37.05 20.22
C LEU A 9 29.44 -37.13 19.42
N LYS A 10 28.58 -38.10 19.71
CA LYS A 10 27.27 -38.22 19.07
C LYS A 10 26.36 -37.02 19.38
N GLU A 11 26.33 -36.57 20.63
CA GLU A 11 25.56 -35.38 21.04
C GLU A 11 26.09 -34.10 20.37
N SER A 12 27.43 -33.97 20.29
CA SER A 12 28.09 -32.87 19.59
C SER A 12 27.68 -32.80 18.10
N VAL A 13 27.63 -33.93 17.40
CA VAL A 13 27.10 -34.01 16.03
C VAL A 13 25.65 -33.52 15.95
N ALA A 14 24.81 -33.86 16.94
CA ALA A 14 23.43 -33.39 16.97
C ALA A 14 23.31 -31.87 17.15
N PHE A 15 24.18 -31.24 17.94
CA PHE A 15 24.27 -29.78 18.04
C PHE A 15 24.70 -29.14 16.72
N ILE A 16 25.74 -29.69 16.07
CA ILE A 16 26.26 -29.20 14.79
C ILE A 16 25.19 -29.29 13.69
N ASN A 17 24.47 -30.41 13.60
CA ASN A 17 23.40 -30.57 12.61
C ASN A 17 22.26 -29.55 12.80
N ARG A 18 21.89 -29.24 14.05
CA ARG A 18 20.89 -28.20 14.33
C ARG A 18 21.37 -26.83 13.90
N LEU A 19 22.65 -26.52 14.16
CA LEU A 19 23.25 -25.25 13.77
C LEU A 19 23.39 -25.13 12.24
N GLN A 20 23.68 -26.23 11.54
CA GLN A 20 23.71 -26.30 10.07
C GLN A 20 22.35 -25.95 9.45
N LEU A 21 21.25 -26.49 10.00
CA LEU A 21 19.91 -26.18 9.53
C LEU A 21 19.57 -24.69 9.75
N LEU A 22 19.98 -24.12 10.88
CA LEU A 22 19.77 -22.71 11.18
C LEU A 22 20.65 -21.81 10.30
N SER A 23 21.90 -22.18 10.04
CA SER A 23 22.77 -21.42 9.12
C SER A 23 22.21 -21.41 7.71
N ALA A 24 21.68 -22.54 7.22
CA ALA A 24 21.05 -22.62 5.92
C ALA A 24 19.71 -21.85 5.86
N PHE A 25 18.97 -21.77 6.96
CA PHE A 25 17.71 -21.02 7.02
C PHE A 25 17.93 -19.50 7.02
N PHE A 26 18.91 -19.01 7.80
CA PHE A 26 19.17 -17.58 7.93
C PHE A 26 20.04 -17.03 6.80
N GLU A 27 20.89 -17.85 6.17
CA GLU A 27 21.80 -17.43 5.09
C GLU A 27 22.74 -16.26 5.50
N GLU A 28 22.99 -16.11 6.80
CA GLU A 28 23.83 -15.06 7.37
C GLU A 28 25.26 -15.54 7.59
N GLU A 29 26.24 -14.73 7.13
CA GLU A 29 27.66 -15.07 7.16
C GLU A 29 28.15 -15.45 8.56
N ILE A 30 27.75 -14.68 9.58
CA ILE A 30 28.20 -14.91 10.95
C ILE A 30 27.69 -16.24 11.52
N VAL A 31 26.46 -16.63 11.17
CA VAL A 31 25.89 -17.91 11.60
C VAL A 31 26.63 -19.07 10.95
N TYR A 32 27.00 -18.91 9.67
CA TYR A 32 27.81 -19.88 8.96
C TYR A 32 29.23 -20.03 9.55
N LYS A 33 29.87 -18.91 9.94
CA LYS A 33 31.17 -18.92 10.64
C LYS A 33 31.11 -19.68 11.98
N ILE A 34 30.08 -19.43 12.79
CA ILE A 34 29.89 -20.13 14.08
C ILE A 34 29.66 -21.63 13.85
N TYR A 35 28.90 -22.01 12.82
CA TYR A 35 28.70 -23.40 12.41
C TYR A 35 30.03 -24.08 12.07
N LEU A 36 30.82 -23.50 11.17
CA LEU A 36 32.11 -24.04 10.77
C LEU A 36 33.06 -24.18 11.95
N ARG A 37 33.13 -23.15 12.81
CA ARG A 37 34.01 -23.18 13.97
C ARG A 37 33.60 -24.28 14.96
N SER A 38 32.29 -24.47 15.18
CA SER A 38 31.78 -25.56 16.02
C SER A 38 32.15 -26.94 15.46
N GLN A 39 32.15 -27.11 14.12
CA GLN A 39 32.59 -28.34 13.47
C GLN A 39 34.10 -28.57 13.60
N ILE A 40 34.92 -27.52 13.49
CA ILE A 40 36.38 -27.60 13.70
C ILE A 40 36.68 -28.04 15.13
N ILE A 41 36.01 -27.43 16.12
CA ILE A 41 36.13 -27.80 17.53
C ILE A 41 35.80 -29.29 17.70
N HIS A 42 34.64 -29.75 17.22
CA HIS A 42 34.28 -31.18 17.28
C HIS A 42 35.36 -32.10 16.69
N ARG A 43 35.85 -31.81 15.48
CA ARG A 43 36.90 -32.61 14.83
C ARG A 43 38.21 -32.64 15.62
N SER A 44 38.57 -31.54 16.27
CA SER A 44 39.77 -31.49 17.13
C SER A 44 39.66 -32.47 18.29
N PHE A 45 38.47 -32.55 18.92
CA PHE A 45 38.21 -33.52 19.97
C PHE A 45 38.10 -34.95 19.44
N GLU A 46 37.50 -35.17 18.28
CA GLU A 46 37.41 -36.50 17.66
C GLU A 46 38.81 -37.08 17.38
N ASN A 47 39.70 -36.26 16.79
CA ASN A 47 41.03 -36.67 16.36
C ASN A 47 42.06 -36.79 17.50
N ASN A 48 41.84 -36.10 18.63
CA ASN A 48 42.77 -36.11 19.78
C ASN A 48 42.15 -36.80 20.99
N THR A 49 42.64 -37.99 21.33
CA THR A 49 42.17 -38.77 22.49
C THR A 49 42.75 -38.31 23.82
N GLU A 50 43.79 -37.48 23.81
CA GLU A 50 44.44 -36.92 25.01
C GLU A 50 43.65 -35.75 25.62
N ILE A 51 42.75 -35.13 24.86
CA ILE A 51 41.91 -34.03 25.34
C ILE A 51 40.70 -34.59 26.10
N ASP A 52 40.45 -34.03 27.30
CA ASP A 52 39.27 -34.37 28.10
C ASP A 52 37.98 -34.06 27.34
N ILE A 53 37.26 -35.11 26.95
CA ILE A 53 36.04 -35.02 26.15
C ILE A 53 34.91 -34.24 26.86
N ASN A 54 34.92 -34.16 28.19
CA ASN A 54 33.91 -33.40 28.94
C ASN A 54 33.96 -31.90 28.62
N LYS A 55 35.12 -31.38 28.18
CA LYS A 55 35.25 -29.99 27.70
C LYS A 55 34.42 -29.73 26.44
N LEU A 56 34.23 -30.73 25.57
CA LEU A 56 33.37 -30.61 24.39
C LEU A 56 31.88 -30.54 24.79
N GLU A 57 31.47 -31.32 25.78
CA GLU A 57 30.12 -31.25 26.34
C GLU A 57 29.87 -29.88 26.97
N LEU A 58 30.82 -29.36 27.76
CA LEU A 58 30.76 -28.01 28.33
C LEU A 58 30.69 -26.91 27.27
N PHE A 59 31.48 -27.01 26.20
CA PHE A 59 31.41 -26.08 25.07
C PHE A 59 29.99 -25.99 24.51
N HIS A 60 29.36 -27.14 24.23
CA HIS A 60 28.02 -27.14 23.67
C HIS A 60 26.97 -26.63 24.66
N LEU A 61 27.10 -26.97 25.94
CA LEU A 61 26.18 -26.52 26.98
C LEU A 61 26.26 -25.02 27.24
N GLN A 62 27.45 -24.43 27.19
CA GLN A 62 27.65 -23.01 27.48
C GLN A 62 27.49 -22.12 26.25
N PHE A 63 27.91 -22.58 25.06
CA PHE A 63 28.03 -21.73 23.87
C PHE A 63 27.04 -22.15 22.78
N THR A 64 27.13 -23.38 22.27
CA THR A 64 26.34 -23.79 21.09
C THR A 64 24.85 -23.82 21.36
N SER A 65 24.43 -24.26 22.56
CA SER A 65 23.03 -24.25 23.01
C SER A 65 22.44 -22.84 22.98
N SER A 66 23.14 -21.87 23.55
CA SER A 66 22.74 -20.46 23.65
C SER A 66 22.54 -19.83 22.28
N VAL A 67 23.46 -20.08 21.34
CA VAL A 67 23.35 -19.60 19.95
C VAL A 67 22.14 -20.23 19.26
N ILE A 68 21.95 -21.54 19.40
CA ILE A 68 20.78 -22.24 18.83
C ILE A 68 19.47 -21.69 19.40
N GLU A 69 19.41 -21.41 20.70
CA GLU A 69 18.22 -20.83 21.34
C GLU A 69 17.92 -19.42 20.85
N LEU A 70 18.94 -18.56 20.73
CA LEU A 70 18.80 -17.21 20.18
C LEU A 70 18.25 -17.26 18.75
N LEU A 71 18.87 -18.05 17.87
CA LEU A 71 18.44 -18.21 16.48
C LEU A 71 17.02 -18.77 16.36
N LYS A 72 16.63 -19.72 17.23
CA LYS A 72 15.24 -20.22 17.28
C LYS A 72 14.25 -19.14 17.73
N LYS A 73 14.60 -18.31 18.71
CA LYS A 73 13.75 -17.20 19.15
C LYS A 73 13.55 -16.18 18.03
N ILE A 74 14.62 -15.80 17.33
CA ILE A 74 14.56 -14.91 16.17
C ILE A 74 13.67 -15.50 15.09
N LYS A 75 13.87 -16.78 14.72
CA LYS A 75 13.03 -17.47 13.73
C LYS A 75 11.55 -17.44 14.11
N LYS A 76 11.22 -17.75 15.36
CA LYS A 76 9.84 -17.73 15.87
C LYS A 76 9.23 -16.32 15.82
N SER A 77 10.01 -15.30 16.16
CA SER A 77 9.58 -13.89 16.06
C SER A 77 9.28 -13.50 14.61
N ASN A 78 10.14 -13.88 13.67
CA ASN A 78 9.94 -13.64 12.24
C ASN A 78 8.68 -14.36 11.72
N GLU A 79 8.45 -15.62 12.12
CA GLU A 79 7.23 -16.38 11.77
C GLU A 79 5.96 -15.68 12.28
N GLN A 80 5.99 -15.10 13.48
CA GLN A 80 4.86 -14.32 14.01
C GLN A 80 4.60 -13.04 13.21
N LYS A 81 5.65 -12.31 12.85
CA LYS A 81 5.53 -11.11 11.99
C LYS A 81 4.97 -11.46 10.61
N ILE A 82 5.48 -12.53 10.00
CA ILE A 82 5.01 -13.04 8.71
C ILE A 82 3.52 -13.41 8.79
N LYS A 83 3.07 -14.04 9.88
CA LYS A 83 1.65 -14.34 10.07
C LYS A 83 0.79 -13.08 10.02
N LEU A 84 1.20 -12.01 10.70
CA LEU A 84 0.48 -10.74 10.66
C LEU A 84 0.43 -10.13 9.26
N ILE A 85 1.52 -10.26 8.49
CA ILE A 85 1.55 -9.82 7.10
C ILE A 85 0.55 -10.61 6.25
N TYR A 86 0.47 -11.94 6.42
CA TYR A 86 -0.52 -12.75 5.72
C TYR A 86 -1.96 -12.40 6.13
N ASP A 87 -2.20 -12.17 7.43
CA ASP A 87 -3.52 -11.72 7.90
C ASP A 87 -3.93 -10.39 7.23
N GLU A 88 -2.98 -9.46 7.01
CA GLU A 88 -3.23 -8.20 6.27
C GLU A 88 -3.51 -8.45 4.77
N ILE A 89 -2.74 -9.33 4.12
CA ILE A 89 -2.96 -9.71 2.72
C ILE A 89 -4.36 -10.31 2.53
N ASP A 90 -4.77 -11.23 3.41
CA ASP A 90 -6.08 -11.88 3.36
C ASP A 90 -7.22 -10.85 3.50
N LEU A 91 -7.08 -9.90 4.44
CA LEU A 91 -8.05 -8.82 4.63
C LEU A 91 -8.14 -7.91 3.40
N ASN A 92 -7.01 -7.51 2.83
CA ASN A 92 -6.97 -6.69 1.61
C ASN A 92 -7.62 -7.42 0.44
N THR A 93 -7.31 -8.71 0.27
CA THR A 93 -7.87 -9.56 -0.81
C THR A 93 -9.38 -9.67 -0.68
N ALA A 94 -9.90 -9.93 0.52
CA ALA A 94 -11.33 -9.99 0.77
C ALA A 94 -12.04 -8.63 0.53
N LEU A 95 -11.37 -7.51 0.76
CA LEU A 95 -11.89 -6.18 0.44
C LEU A 95 -11.91 -5.92 -1.07
N VAL A 96 -10.84 -6.29 -1.78
CA VAL A 96 -10.75 -6.20 -3.25
C VAL A 96 -11.88 -7.00 -3.91
N GLU A 97 -12.13 -8.24 -3.49
CA GLU A 97 -13.23 -9.06 -4.01
C GLU A 97 -14.60 -8.40 -3.78
N LYS A 98 -14.84 -7.81 -2.60
CA LYS A 98 -16.08 -7.07 -2.31
C LYS A 98 -16.24 -5.85 -3.20
N LEU A 99 -15.15 -5.13 -3.45
CA LEU A 99 -15.17 -3.95 -4.31
C LEU A 99 -15.43 -4.34 -5.77
N HIS A 100 -14.77 -5.37 -6.30
CA HIS A 100 -14.99 -5.87 -7.66
C HIS A 100 -16.43 -6.28 -7.93
N ASN A 101 -17.07 -6.96 -6.98
CA ASN A 101 -18.50 -7.34 -7.09
C ASN A 101 -19.44 -6.12 -7.15
N SER A 102 -18.93 -4.91 -6.89
CA SER A 102 -19.65 -3.63 -7.01
C SER A 102 -19.18 -2.76 -8.19
N THR A 103 -18.26 -3.25 -9.03
CA THR A 103 -17.57 -2.50 -10.11
C THR A 103 -18.27 -2.62 -11.48
N SER A 104 -19.42 -3.28 -11.57
CA SER A 104 -20.23 -3.32 -12.81
C SER A 104 -20.62 -1.94 -13.37
N ASN A 105 -20.44 -0.86 -12.59
CA ASN A 105 -20.85 0.50 -12.93
C ASN A 105 -19.97 1.25 -13.96
N GLU A 106 -18.74 0.82 -14.30
CA GLU A 106 -17.87 1.62 -15.18
C GLU A 106 -18.31 1.62 -16.65
N ALA A 107 -18.69 0.47 -17.19
CA ALA A 107 -19.23 0.39 -18.54
C ALA A 107 -20.57 1.13 -18.66
N ASP A 108 -21.44 0.96 -17.66
CA ASP A 108 -22.72 1.65 -17.56
C ASP A 108 -22.52 3.18 -17.45
N PHE A 109 -21.51 3.63 -16.68
CA PHE A 109 -21.16 5.04 -16.57
C PHE A 109 -20.78 5.65 -17.91
N ASP A 110 -19.93 4.98 -18.69
CA ASP A 110 -19.47 5.49 -19.99
C ASP A 110 -20.63 5.61 -21.00
N GLU A 111 -21.53 4.63 -21.01
CA GLU A 111 -22.74 4.65 -21.85
C GLU A 111 -23.70 5.77 -21.42
N GLU A 112 -24.06 5.84 -20.14
CA GLU A 112 -24.97 6.85 -19.61
C GLU A 112 -24.38 8.26 -19.72
N ARG A 113 -23.05 8.42 -19.58
CA ARG A 113 -22.35 9.68 -19.82
C ARG A 113 -22.52 10.13 -21.27
N ALA A 114 -22.39 9.23 -22.23
CA ALA A 114 -22.56 9.56 -23.64
C ALA A 114 -24.01 9.99 -23.95
N GLU A 115 -25.00 9.37 -23.32
CA GLU A 115 -26.40 9.81 -23.41
C GLU A 115 -26.63 11.17 -22.73
N HIS A 116 -26.07 11.37 -21.54
CA HIS A 116 -26.20 12.60 -20.76
C HIS A 116 -25.60 13.81 -21.48
N ILE A 117 -24.43 13.65 -22.11
CA ILE A 117 -23.84 14.69 -22.98
C ILE A 117 -24.81 15.13 -24.07
N LYS A 118 -25.52 14.19 -24.71
CA LYS A 118 -26.52 14.52 -25.74
C LYS A 118 -27.68 15.32 -25.14
N LYS A 119 -28.16 14.94 -23.95
CA LYS A 119 -29.22 15.67 -23.23
C LYS A 119 -28.80 17.11 -22.91
N ILE A 120 -27.59 17.32 -22.43
CA ILE A 120 -27.05 18.65 -22.11
C ILE A 120 -26.88 19.51 -23.37
N ASN A 121 -26.28 18.96 -24.43
CA ASN A 121 -26.10 19.67 -25.69
C ASN A 121 -27.44 20.14 -26.27
N LEU A 122 -28.44 19.25 -26.31
CA LEU A 122 -29.79 19.58 -26.76
C LEU A 122 -30.46 20.61 -25.84
N SER A 123 -30.25 20.52 -24.53
CA SER A 123 -30.84 21.47 -23.56
C SER A 123 -30.30 22.89 -23.74
N ILE A 124 -28.99 23.05 -23.98
CA ILE A 124 -28.39 24.37 -24.25
C ILE A 124 -28.88 24.92 -25.59
N GLN A 125 -29.00 24.07 -26.62
CA GLN A 125 -29.54 24.46 -27.92
C GLN A 125 -31.01 24.91 -27.83
N ASN A 126 -31.84 24.16 -27.10
CA ASN A 126 -33.23 24.54 -26.87
C ASN A 126 -33.33 25.82 -26.03
N LEU A 127 -32.45 26.01 -25.05
CA LEU A 127 -32.38 27.24 -24.25
C LEU A 127 -32.02 28.45 -25.12
N TYR A 128 -31.10 28.28 -26.08
CA TYR A 128 -30.79 29.31 -27.08
C TYR A 128 -32.04 29.70 -27.88
N ASN A 129 -32.75 28.71 -28.45
CA ASN A 129 -33.97 28.96 -29.23
C ASN A 129 -35.08 29.59 -28.36
N ASN A 130 -35.19 29.18 -27.11
CA ASN A 130 -36.15 29.75 -26.16
C ASN A 130 -35.89 31.24 -25.92
N LEU A 131 -34.62 31.61 -25.78
CA LEU A 131 -34.18 32.99 -25.59
C LEU A 131 -34.27 33.83 -26.88
N SER A 132 -34.15 33.23 -28.07
CA SER A 132 -34.25 33.95 -29.35
C SER A 132 -35.69 34.12 -29.84
N ASP A 133 -36.51 33.06 -29.74
CA ASP A 133 -37.83 32.97 -30.36
C ASP A 133 -38.96 33.22 -29.36
N TYR A 134 -38.63 33.54 -28.10
CA TYR A 134 -39.56 33.71 -26.98
C TYR A 134 -40.49 32.49 -26.76
N SER A 135 -40.02 31.29 -27.09
CA SER A 135 -40.75 30.06 -26.82
C SER A 135 -41.00 29.88 -25.32
N LYS A 136 -42.09 29.19 -24.97
CA LYS A 136 -42.43 28.82 -23.58
C LYS A 136 -42.21 27.34 -23.30
N ASP A 137 -41.59 26.61 -24.22
CA ASP A 137 -41.31 25.20 -24.03
C ASP A 137 -40.12 25.01 -23.09
N ASN A 138 -40.21 24.02 -22.20
CA ASN A 138 -39.10 23.69 -21.30
C ASN A 138 -37.91 23.15 -22.12
N PRO A 139 -36.73 23.78 -22.07
CA PRO A 139 -35.61 23.37 -22.91
C PRO A 139 -34.93 22.09 -22.43
N PHE A 140 -35.17 21.64 -21.19
CA PHE A 140 -34.47 20.52 -20.56
C PHE A 140 -35.17 19.17 -20.75
N ALA A 141 -34.36 18.12 -20.93
CA ALA A 141 -34.85 16.75 -20.87
C ALA A 141 -35.44 16.43 -19.49
N LYS A 142 -36.41 15.49 -19.45
CA LYS A 142 -36.85 14.90 -18.19
C LYS A 142 -35.66 14.22 -17.52
N ASN A 143 -35.56 14.37 -16.20
CA ASN A 143 -34.50 13.76 -15.38
C ASN A 143 -33.06 14.17 -15.74
N ILE A 144 -32.83 15.41 -16.18
CA ILE A 144 -31.49 15.90 -16.54
C ILE A 144 -30.44 15.71 -15.43
N ASN A 145 -30.83 15.62 -14.15
CA ASN A 145 -29.91 15.45 -13.02
C ASN A 145 -29.69 13.98 -12.60
N GLU A 146 -30.36 13.01 -13.24
CA GLU A 146 -30.30 11.59 -12.85
C GLU A 146 -28.89 11.00 -12.98
N PHE A 147 -28.15 11.41 -14.00
CA PHE A 147 -26.75 11.02 -14.19
C PHE A 147 -25.87 11.45 -13.00
N ALA A 148 -25.92 12.72 -12.62
CA ALA A 148 -25.17 13.24 -11.48
C ALA A 148 -25.57 12.54 -10.17
N ILE A 149 -26.87 12.35 -9.92
CA ILE A 149 -27.36 11.67 -8.71
C ILE A 149 -26.80 10.25 -8.60
N ARG A 150 -26.77 9.53 -9.72
CA ARG A 150 -26.34 8.13 -9.76
C ARG A 150 -24.83 7.97 -9.58
N TYR A 151 -24.04 8.84 -10.21
CA TYR A 151 -22.60 8.62 -10.37
C TYR A 151 -21.71 9.57 -9.56
N ALA A 152 -22.25 10.67 -9.02
CA ALA A 152 -21.41 11.67 -8.32
C ALA A 152 -20.62 11.08 -7.14
N LYS A 153 -21.19 10.12 -6.42
CA LYS A 153 -20.51 9.50 -5.27
C LYS A 153 -19.23 8.75 -5.69
N GLU A 154 -19.26 8.07 -6.83
CA GLU A 154 -18.21 7.14 -7.26
C GLU A 154 -17.22 7.75 -8.27
N PHE A 155 -17.70 8.65 -9.14
CA PHE A 155 -16.94 9.16 -10.28
C PHE A 155 -16.59 10.65 -10.20
N PHE A 156 -17.22 11.42 -9.30
CA PHE A 156 -16.96 12.86 -9.23
C PHE A 156 -15.89 13.18 -8.19
N HIS A 157 -15.07 14.18 -8.49
CA HIS A 157 -13.96 14.60 -7.64
C HIS A 157 -14.47 15.51 -6.51
N ASP A 158 -13.98 15.28 -5.29
CA ASP A 158 -14.34 16.12 -4.16
C ASP A 158 -13.58 17.45 -4.22
N ILE A 159 -14.30 18.56 -4.05
CA ILE A 159 -13.77 19.93 -4.02
C ILE A 159 -14.21 20.65 -2.75
N THR A 160 -13.41 21.64 -2.32
CA THR A 160 -13.78 22.48 -1.18
C THR A 160 -14.98 23.37 -1.50
N THR A 161 -15.70 23.78 -0.47
CA THR A 161 -16.84 24.69 -0.59
C THR A 161 -16.43 26.04 -1.18
N ASP A 162 -15.22 26.52 -0.89
CA ASP A 162 -14.70 27.76 -1.46
C ASP A 162 -14.53 27.68 -2.99
N VAL A 163 -13.96 26.57 -3.49
CA VAL A 163 -13.83 26.33 -4.93
C VAL A 163 -15.19 26.18 -5.58
N PHE A 164 -16.13 25.47 -4.94
CA PHE A 164 -17.49 25.36 -5.44
C PHE A 164 -18.15 26.73 -5.59
N ASN A 165 -18.11 27.55 -4.54
CA ASN A 165 -18.68 28.90 -4.55
C ASN A 165 -18.03 29.79 -5.60
N GLN A 166 -16.71 29.68 -5.80
CA GLN A 166 -16.00 30.39 -6.85
C GLN A 166 -16.47 29.98 -8.26
N LEU A 167 -16.73 28.70 -8.50
CA LEU A 167 -17.18 28.18 -9.79
C LEU A 167 -18.62 28.58 -10.15
N ILE A 168 -19.48 28.78 -9.15
CA ILE A 168 -20.88 29.19 -9.37
C ILE A 168 -21.11 30.71 -9.29
N HIS A 169 -20.08 31.47 -8.89
CA HIS A 169 -20.15 32.92 -8.79
C HIS A 169 -20.30 33.58 -10.17
N HIS A 170 -21.23 34.51 -10.29
CA HIS A 170 -21.47 35.27 -11.51
C HIS A 170 -22.16 36.61 -11.22
N ASP A 171 -21.90 37.60 -12.07
CA ASP A 171 -22.60 38.88 -12.05
C ASP A 171 -23.90 38.80 -12.87
N SER A 172 -24.94 39.50 -12.41
CA SER A 172 -26.25 39.49 -13.09
C SER A 172 -26.19 40.04 -14.51
N ASP A 173 -25.26 40.96 -14.77
CA ASP A 173 -25.11 41.60 -16.08
C ASP A 173 -24.43 40.69 -17.11
N ASP A 174 -23.73 39.64 -16.66
CA ASP A 174 -22.99 38.71 -17.52
C ASP A 174 -23.83 37.50 -17.96
N VAL A 175 -25.09 37.40 -17.50
CA VAL A 175 -25.94 36.23 -17.73
C VAL A 175 -27.23 36.56 -18.46
N TYR A 176 -27.69 35.61 -19.27
CA TYR A 176 -29.10 35.51 -19.63
C TYR A 176 -29.81 34.68 -18.57
N LYS A 177 -30.99 35.13 -18.16
CA LYS A 177 -31.83 34.44 -17.20
C LYS A 177 -33.26 34.40 -17.72
N ASN A 178 -33.85 33.20 -17.71
CA ASN A 178 -35.28 33.02 -17.93
C ASN A 178 -35.88 32.16 -16.81
N ALA A 179 -37.14 31.74 -16.97
CA ALA A 179 -37.83 30.90 -15.99
C ALA A 179 -37.22 29.49 -15.82
N TYR A 180 -36.37 29.05 -16.76
CA TYR A 180 -35.85 27.68 -16.79
C TYR A 180 -34.39 27.57 -16.37
N ALA A 181 -33.56 28.57 -16.67
CA ALA A 181 -32.12 28.50 -16.47
C ALA A 181 -31.43 29.88 -16.46
N THR A 182 -30.18 29.86 -16.00
CA THR A 182 -29.25 30.99 -16.06
C THR A 182 -28.00 30.56 -16.82
N ILE A 183 -27.56 31.35 -17.80
CA ILE A 183 -26.40 31.03 -18.65
C ILE A 183 -25.55 32.27 -18.94
N HIS A 184 -24.23 32.15 -18.85
CA HIS A 184 -23.29 33.20 -19.28
C HIS A 184 -23.58 33.64 -20.72
N LYS A 185 -23.77 34.94 -20.97
CA LYS A 185 -24.02 35.50 -22.31
C LYS A 185 -22.93 35.10 -23.30
N LYS A 186 -21.67 35.19 -22.84
CA LYS A 186 -20.48 34.79 -23.59
C LYS A 186 -20.44 33.28 -23.86
N LEU A 187 -20.86 32.46 -22.89
CA LEU A 187 -20.95 31.01 -23.08
C LEU A 187 -21.93 30.67 -24.19
N LEU A 188 -23.14 31.25 -24.14
CA LEU A 188 -24.18 30.98 -25.13
C LEU A 188 -23.74 31.37 -26.56
N GLY A 189 -23.07 32.51 -26.71
CA GLY A 189 -22.51 32.92 -28.01
C GLY A 189 -21.44 31.95 -28.53
N ILE A 190 -20.56 31.44 -27.65
CA ILE A 190 -19.57 30.43 -28.03
C ILE A 190 -20.28 29.11 -28.40
N GLN A 191 -21.25 28.67 -27.59
CA GLN A 191 -22.01 27.44 -27.87
C GLN A 191 -22.69 27.48 -29.24
N CYS A 192 -23.35 28.60 -29.58
CA CYS A 192 -23.94 28.80 -30.89
C CYS A 192 -22.90 28.73 -32.03
N LYS A 193 -21.74 29.37 -31.85
CA LYS A 193 -20.65 29.34 -32.85
C LYS A 193 -20.09 27.93 -33.10
N TYR A 194 -20.09 27.08 -32.07
CA TYR A 194 -19.54 25.72 -32.11
C TYR A 194 -20.62 24.62 -32.13
N ASN A 195 -21.84 24.96 -32.57
CA ASN A 195 -22.97 24.03 -32.78
C ASN A 195 -23.34 23.20 -31.54
N PHE A 196 -23.20 23.78 -30.34
CA PHE A 196 -23.59 23.16 -29.06
C PHE A 196 -22.93 21.80 -28.80
N LYS A 197 -21.77 21.54 -29.40
CA LYS A 197 -21.05 20.27 -29.23
C LYS A 197 -20.09 20.35 -28.05
N ASN A 198 -20.35 19.54 -27.03
CA ASN A 198 -19.54 19.50 -25.82
C ASN A 198 -19.05 18.09 -25.50
N THR A 199 -17.94 18.02 -24.77
CA THR A 199 -17.37 16.80 -24.21
C THR A 199 -17.40 16.91 -22.69
N PHE A 200 -17.90 15.88 -22.01
CA PHE A 200 -17.81 15.78 -20.55
C PHE A 200 -16.36 15.55 -20.15
N ILE A 201 -15.87 16.34 -19.21
CA ILE A 201 -14.49 16.27 -18.71
C ILE A 201 -14.44 15.58 -17.36
N GLY A 202 -15.42 15.85 -16.50
CA GLY A 202 -15.50 15.27 -15.18
C GLY A 202 -16.60 15.93 -14.37
N GLY A 203 -16.90 15.36 -13.22
CA GLY A 203 -17.82 15.96 -12.27
C GLY A 203 -17.11 16.34 -10.98
N LEU A 204 -17.66 17.33 -10.28
CA LEU A 204 -17.15 17.86 -9.02
C LEU A 204 -18.23 17.77 -7.96
N ARG A 205 -17.84 17.53 -6.71
CA ARG A 205 -18.76 17.39 -5.58
C ARG A 205 -18.27 18.18 -4.37
N SER A 206 -19.16 18.93 -3.74
CA SER A 206 -18.91 19.59 -2.45
C SER A 206 -20.05 19.26 -1.49
N GLY A 207 -19.84 18.25 -0.64
CA GLY A 207 -20.92 17.68 0.18
C GLY A 207 -21.97 16.97 -0.68
N ASP A 208 -23.20 17.48 -0.65
CA ASP A 208 -24.33 17.01 -1.46
C ASP A 208 -24.46 17.77 -2.80
N GLU A 209 -23.73 18.89 -2.94
CA GLU A 209 -23.76 19.73 -4.13
C GLU A 209 -22.86 19.17 -5.23
N VAL A 210 -23.33 19.23 -6.47
CA VAL A 210 -22.68 18.59 -7.62
C VAL A 210 -22.59 19.53 -8.82
N LEU A 211 -21.40 19.62 -9.43
CA LEU A 211 -21.15 20.31 -10.68
C LEU A 211 -20.66 19.33 -11.75
N GLU A 212 -21.00 19.61 -12.99
CA GLU A 212 -20.51 18.89 -14.15
C GLU A 212 -19.63 19.82 -14.98
N VAL A 213 -18.44 19.37 -15.38
CA VAL A 213 -17.48 20.16 -16.16
C VAL A 213 -17.44 19.66 -17.60
N TYR A 214 -17.61 20.60 -18.51
CA TYR A 214 -17.65 20.34 -19.94
C TYR A 214 -16.62 21.17 -20.68
N LYS A 215 -16.10 20.61 -21.77
CA LYS A 215 -15.27 21.30 -22.76
C LYS A 215 -16.07 21.51 -24.04
N ILE A 216 -16.00 22.72 -24.58
CA ILE A 216 -16.63 23.03 -25.87
C ILE A 216 -15.73 22.49 -26.98
N MET A 217 -16.28 21.62 -27.83
CA MET A 217 -15.52 20.96 -28.89
C MET A 217 -14.92 21.99 -29.86
N GLY A 218 -13.66 21.79 -30.24
CA GLY A 218 -12.93 22.70 -31.11
C GLY A 218 -12.39 23.96 -30.41
N THR A 219 -12.44 24.02 -29.09
CA THR A 219 -11.89 25.14 -28.29
C THR A 219 -11.07 24.65 -27.10
N SER A 220 -10.37 25.58 -26.45
CA SER A 220 -9.76 25.41 -25.12
C SER A 220 -10.64 25.95 -23.99
N LYS A 221 -11.94 26.17 -24.24
CA LYS A 221 -12.88 26.75 -23.26
C LYS A 221 -13.70 25.67 -22.57
N TYR A 222 -13.91 25.89 -21.28
CA TYR A 222 -14.64 25.01 -20.39
C TYR A 222 -15.80 25.74 -19.74
N PHE A 223 -16.81 24.99 -19.32
CA PHE A 223 -17.92 25.52 -18.54
C PHE A 223 -18.37 24.50 -17.50
N VAL A 224 -18.96 25.00 -16.43
CA VAL A 224 -19.64 24.20 -15.42
C VAL A 224 -21.14 24.23 -15.66
N TYR A 225 -21.79 23.11 -15.39
CA TYR A 225 -23.24 22.98 -15.24
C TYR A 225 -23.55 22.62 -13.79
N TYR A 226 -24.41 23.41 -13.16
CA TYR A 226 -24.94 23.15 -11.83
C TYR A 226 -26.41 22.77 -11.92
N GLY A 227 -26.71 21.51 -11.62
CA GLY A 227 -28.01 20.89 -11.90
C GLY A 227 -29.17 21.44 -11.07
N GLU A 228 -28.94 21.87 -9.83
CA GLU A 228 -30.01 22.34 -8.94
C GLU A 228 -30.62 23.66 -9.40
N SER A 229 -29.78 24.62 -9.77
CA SER A 229 -30.20 25.94 -10.25
C SER A 229 -30.21 26.07 -11.78
N ARG A 230 -29.87 24.98 -12.49
CA ARG A 230 -29.74 24.92 -13.96
C ARG A 230 -28.88 26.07 -14.49
N LEU A 231 -27.70 26.18 -13.91
CA LEU A 231 -26.78 27.28 -14.09
C LEU A 231 -25.61 26.83 -14.97
N PHE A 232 -25.30 27.64 -15.99
CA PHE A 232 -24.23 27.36 -16.97
C PHE A 232 -23.24 28.51 -17.02
N LEU A 233 -22.02 28.30 -16.52
CA LEU A 233 -21.01 29.35 -16.41
C LEU A 233 -19.69 28.92 -17.06
N LEU A 234 -19.04 29.85 -17.75
CA LEU A 234 -17.66 29.62 -18.19
C LEU A 234 -16.77 29.45 -16.95
N CYS A 235 -15.89 28.46 -16.99
CA CYS A 235 -14.91 28.24 -15.93
C CYS A 235 -13.50 28.20 -16.52
N ASP A 236 -12.52 28.56 -15.68
CA ASP A 236 -11.13 28.29 -15.95
C ASP A 236 -10.75 26.99 -15.24
N ILE A 237 -10.39 25.96 -15.99
CA ILE A 237 -10.03 24.65 -15.45
C ILE A 237 -8.81 24.72 -14.52
N ALA A 238 -7.97 25.76 -14.65
CA ALA A 238 -6.83 25.97 -13.75
C ALA A 238 -7.23 26.34 -12.32
N THR A 239 -8.45 26.84 -12.10
CA THR A 239 -8.99 27.11 -10.76
C THR A 239 -9.28 25.84 -9.98
N ILE A 240 -9.43 24.71 -10.67
CA ILE A 240 -9.72 23.41 -10.09
C ILE A 240 -8.39 22.66 -9.94
N GLN A 241 -7.69 22.97 -8.86
CA GLN A 241 -6.40 22.35 -8.53
C GLN A 241 -6.58 20.92 -7.99
N ASN A 242 -5.55 20.09 -8.12
CA ASN A 242 -5.47 18.72 -7.56
C ASN A 242 -6.51 17.73 -8.12
N VAL A 243 -7.09 17.99 -9.30
CA VAL A 243 -7.95 17.04 -10.01
C VAL A 243 -7.19 16.46 -11.20
N ASP A 244 -7.07 15.15 -11.25
CA ASP A 244 -6.52 14.44 -12.41
C ASP A 244 -7.63 14.22 -13.45
N TRP A 245 -7.79 15.18 -14.34
CA TRP A 245 -8.77 15.16 -15.44
C TRP A 245 -8.49 14.09 -16.50
N LYS A 246 -7.35 13.40 -16.46
CA LYS A 246 -7.01 12.35 -17.43
C LYS A 246 -7.41 10.96 -16.96
N ASN A 247 -7.63 10.79 -15.65
CA ASN A 247 -7.94 9.51 -15.05
C ASN A 247 -9.39 9.48 -14.58
N THR A 248 -10.28 9.01 -15.46
CA THR A 248 -11.72 8.84 -15.19
C THR A 248 -12.06 7.48 -14.57
N VAL A 249 -11.06 6.80 -14.02
CA VAL A 249 -11.24 5.52 -13.33
C VAL A 249 -11.99 5.78 -12.02
N SER A 250 -12.94 4.92 -11.67
CA SER A 250 -13.72 5.09 -10.45
C SER A 250 -12.82 5.11 -9.21
N LYS A 251 -13.25 5.81 -8.16
CA LYS A 251 -12.54 5.81 -6.86
C LYS A 251 -12.29 4.37 -6.35
N LYS A 252 -13.20 3.44 -6.66
CA LYS A 252 -13.10 2.03 -6.28
C LYS A 252 -11.96 1.30 -6.98
N VAL A 253 -11.82 1.46 -8.30
CA VAL A 253 -10.74 0.79 -9.04
C VAL A 253 -9.38 1.32 -8.61
N LYS A 254 -9.26 2.61 -8.30
CA LYS A 254 -8.04 3.15 -7.70
C LYS A 254 -7.71 2.49 -6.35
N ILE A 255 -8.71 2.34 -5.47
CA ILE A 255 -8.53 1.67 -4.18
C ILE A 255 -8.15 0.19 -4.36
N ILE A 256 -8.76 -0.51 -5.33
CA ILE A 256 -8.41 -1.89 -5.67
C ILE A 256 -6.94 -1.96 -6.07
N GLN A 257 -6.51 -1.12 -7.01
CA GLN A 257 -5.14 -1.11 -7.49
C GLN A 257 -4.14 -0.79 -6.37
N ASP A 258 -4.42 0.22 -5.55
CA ASP A 258 -3.58 0.57 -4.39
C ASP A 258 -3.48 -0.61 -3.39
N MET A 259 -4.56 -1.38 -3.21
CA MET A 259 -4.58 -2.57 -2.34
C MET A 259 -3.79 -3.75 -2.94
N GLU A 260 -3.91 -3.99 -4.24
CA GLU A 260 -3.15 -5.03 -4.96
C GLU A 260 -1.65 -4.73 -4.96
N ASP A 261 -1.27 -3.48 -5.25
CA ASP A 261 0.12 -3.02 -5.19
C ASP A 261 0.69 -3.20 -3.78
N ARG A 262 -0.10 -2.87 -2.75
CA ARG A 262 0.28 -3.07 -1.35
C ARG A 262 0.47 -4.55 -1.02
N ASN A 263 -0.39 -5.45 -1.52
CA ASN A 263 -0.22 -6.88 -1.31
C ASN A 263 1.08 -7.41 -1.94
N CYS A 264 1.42 -6.95 -3.15
CA CYS A 264 2.70 -7.31 -3.80
C CYS A 264 3.92 -6.88 -2.97
N LEU A 265 3.88 -5.68 -2.37
CA LEU A 265 4.93 -5.21 -1.46
C LEU A 265 5.01 -6.07 -0.19
N LEU A 266 3.86 -6.43 0.39
CA LEU A 266 3.78 -7.29 1.57
C LEU A 266 4.35 -8.69 1.30
N GLU A 267 4.07 -9.29 0.13
CA GLU A 267 4.68 -10.57 -0.27
C GLU A 267 6.20 -10.49 -0.39
N THR A 268 6.71 -9.39 -0.94
CA THR A 268 8.15 -9.13 -0.98
C THR A 268 8.73 -8.99 0.44
N GLN A 269 8.02 -8.30 1.33
CA GLN A 269 8.41 -8.12 2.73
C GLN A 269 8.44 -9.45 3.51
N VAL A 270 7.54 -10.39 3.23
CA VAL A 270 7.56 -11.74 3.82
C VAL A 270 8.90 -12.42 3.53
N THR A 271 9.36 -12.35 2.28
CA THR A 271 10.62 -12.97 1.86
C THR A 271 11.80 -12.42 2.64
N ILE A 272 11.87 -11.09 2.80
CA ILE A 272 12.93 -10.41 3.56
C ILE A 272 12.84 -10.74 5.06
N THR A 273 11.63 -10.71 5.63
CA THR A 273 11.41 -10.91 7.07
C THR A 273 11.77 -12.33 7.51
N LYS A 274 11.63 -13.33 6.62
CA LYS A 274 11.83 -14.74 6.93
C LYS A 274 13.20 -15.05 7.52
N SER A 275 14.26 -14.60 6.86
CA SER A 275 15.65 -14.82 7.26
C SER A 275 16.27 -13.61 7.98
N TYR A 276 15.49 -12.58 8.27
CA TYR A 276 16.02 -11.37 8.89
C TYR A 276 16.59 -11.63 10.29
N ILE A 277 17.83 -11.19 10.51
CA ILE A 277 18.46 -11.07 11.82
C ILE A 277 18.71 -9.58 12.08
N SER A 278 18.30 -9.07 13.24
CA SER A 278 18.56 -7.67 13.60
C SER A 278 20.05 -7.41 13.78
N GLU A 279 20.47 -6.17 13.55
CA GLU A 279 21.89 -5.80 13.63
C GLU A 279 22.46 -6.05 15.04
N ASP A 280 21.68 -5.78 16.08
CA ASP A 280 22.06 -6.08 17.47
C ASP A 280 22.32 -7.57 17.70
N ALA A 281 21.45 -8.43 17.14
CA ALA A 281 21.64 -9.88 17.22
C ALA A 281 22.87 -10.33 16.41
N LYS A 282 23.16 -9.70 15.27
CA LYS A 282 24.41 -9.96 14.51
C LYS A 282 25.64 -9.56 15.31
N GLN A 283 25.64 -8.39 15.93
CA GLN A 283 26.74 -7.93 16.79
C GLN A 283 26.99 -8.90 17.95
N LEU A 284 25.92 -9.37 18.59
CA LEU A 284 26.02 -10.39 19.62
C LEU A 284 26.68 -11.66 19.06
N LEU A 285 26.14 -12.21 17.96
CA LEU A 285 26.69 -13.40 17.28
C LEU A 285 28.18 -13.24 16.93
N THR A 286 28.60 -12.06 16.46
CA THR A 286 30.00 -11.73 16.19
C THR A 286 30.85 -11.78 17.46
N ALA A 287 30.40 -11.16 18.55
CA ALA A 287 31.11 -11.22 19.82
C ALA A 287 31.22 -12.66 20.38
N TYR A 288 30.27 -13.56 20.09
CA TYR A 288 30.46 -14.98 20.40
C TYR A 288 31.49 -15.65 19.50
N TYR A 289 31.43 -15.38 18.19
CA TYR A 289 32.35 -15.97 17.23
C TYR A 289 33.80 -15.65 17.60
N ASP A 290 34.09 -14.38 17.90
CA ASP A 290 35.44 -13.93 18.28
C ASP A 290 35.95 -14.69 19.52
N LYS A 291 35.07 -14.99 20.48
CA LYS A 291 35.44 -15.77 21.68
C LYS A 291 35.79 -17.22 21.36
N ILE A 292 35.03 -17.88 20.48
CA ILE A 292 35.27 -19.29 20.13
C ILE A 292 36.40 -19.45 19.10
N GLU A 293 36.78 -18.37 18.41
CA GLU A 293 37.90 -18.32 17.47
C GLU A 293 39.26 -18.27 18.18
N ASP A 294 39.33 -17.68 19.39
CA ASP A 294 40.56 -17.57 20.19
C ASP A 294 41.23 -18.95 20.39
N VAL A 295 42.53 -19.01 20.12
CA VAL A 295 43.38 -20.21 20.20
C VAL A 295 43.45 -20.75 21.64
N SER A 296 43.27 -19.90 22.65
CA SER A 296 43.26 -20.25 24.07
C SER A 296 41.89 -20.71 24.60
N PHE A 297 40.84 -20.69 23.75
CA PHE A 297 39.46 -20.93 24.15
C PHE A 297 39.24 -22.28 24.86
N LEU A 298 39.85 -23.36 24.36
CA LEU A 298 39.70 -24.71 24.92
C LEU A 298 40.43 -24.90 26.26
N GLU A 299 41.48 -24.13 26.50
CA GLU A 299 42.20 -24.11 27.77
C GLU A 299 41.42 -23.33 28.83
N ASN A 300 40.72 -22.27 28.41
CA ASN A 300 39.94 -21.41 29.28
C ASN A 300 38.53 -21.93 29.61
N ILE A 301 38.02 -22.95 28.92
CA ILE A 301 36.66 -23.50 29.11
C ILE A 301 36.35 -23.91 30.56
N THR A 302 37.35 -24.33 31.33
CA THR A 302 37.22 -24.70 32.75
C THR A 302 37.12 -23.50 33.70
N ASN A 303 37.47 -22.30 33.26
CA ASN A 303 37.43 -21.05 34.05
C ASN A 303 36.27 -20.11 33.64
N ILE A 304 35.44 -20.48 32.64
CA ILE A 304 34.37 -19.61 32.09
C ILE A 304 33.01 -19.85 32.80
N ASP A 305 32.99 -19.97 34.12
CA ASP A 305 31.74 -19.98 34.90
C ASP A 305 31.08 -18.58 35.01
N VAL A 306 31.79 -17.52 34.63
CA VAL A 306 31.35 -16.13 34.88
C VAL A 306 30.60 -15.50 33.68
N GLN A 307 30.81 -15.97 32.43
CA GLN A 307 30.26 -15.29 31.25
C GLN A 307 28.95 -15.86 30.69
N ALA A 308 28.57 -17.09 31.05
CA ALA A 308 27.24 -17.63 30.71
C ALA A 308 26.10 -16.86 31.42
N ASN A 309 26.39 -16.24 32.57
CA ASN A 309 25.43 -15.39 33.30
C ASN A 309 25.18 -14.05 32.61
N ILE A 310 26.22 -13.39 32.06
CA ILE A 310 26.07 -12.10 31.35
C ILE A 310 25.10 -12.25 30.17
N LEU A 311 25.14 -13.40 29.52
CA LEU A 311 24.31 -13.75 28.38
C LEU A 311 22.83 -13.92 28.72
N LYS A 312 22.54 -14.66 29.81
CA LYS A 312 21.18 -14.81 30.34
C LYS A 312 20.64 -13.47 30.83
N THR A 313 21.50 -12.64 31.43
CA THR A 313 21.11 -11.30 31.90
C THR A 313 20.80 -10.38 30.72
N MET A 314 21.55 -10.42 29.61
CA MET A 314 21.27 -9.59 28.43
C MET A 314 20.08 -10.12 27.59
N LEU A 315 19.95 -11.45 27.40
CA LEU A 315 18.77 -12.08 26.77
C LEU A 315 17.44 -11.77 27.46
N ASN A 316 17.46 -11.41 28.74
CA ASN A 316 16.27 -11.04 29.49
C ASN A 316 16.04 -9.53 29.57
N THR A 317 17.04 -8.70 29.27
CA THR A 317 16.93 -7.23 29.39
C THR A 317 16.49 -6.56 28.08
N ASP A 318 16.79 -7.16 26.92
CA ASP A 318 16.47 -6.58 25.60
C ASP A 318 15.20 -7.17 24.94
N LEU A 319 14.44 -8.00 25.68
CA LEU A 319 13.19 -8.64 25.25
C LEU A 319 11.94 -8.06 25.93
N MET A 320 12.07 -6.93 26.65
CA MET A 320 10.98 -6.04 27.09
C MET A 320 10.85 -4.84 26.14
#